data_AF-A0AAJ6YIW3-F1
#
_entry.id   AF-A0AAJ6YIW3-F1
#
_cell.length_a   1.000
_cell.length_b   1.000
_cell.length_c   1.000
_cell.angle_alpha   90.00
_cell.angle_beta   90.00
_cell.angle_gamma   90.00
#
_symmetry.space_group_name_H-M   'P 1'
#
loop_
_entity.id
_entity.type
_entity.pdbx_description
1 polymer ?
#
loop_
_entity_poly.entity_id
_entity_poly.type
_entity_poly.pdbx_seq_one_letter_code
_entity_poly.pdbx_strand_id
1 'polypeptide(L)'
;MNMKLIEQYEELIECDPFKISYLWKGVSIIAYTISTISGYFCAILFHIYWYNVCGGQCFIWADVKIEPKLLKNLHNVSLALRPAFNENVHLAHYITVQSQNFQYCKYFHFVCLISYISALIMITMFAISTKDDKNRSLQNYFSCTDFQLHYDGDRYFKFNNNLYQIIHRLTKTNIPYIYDYKQYCNVFKQFARKYNNSNVDPCQLYLMIQFTAWLMSLSWIASFLIILLRIIMCVDFVLLKVKIYEMPEDNLERNLILSKIYPNAINYETPVENHNNKVQKDNVL
;
A
#
# COMPACT_ATOMS: atom_id res chain seq x y z
N MET A 1 10.18 -55.63 15.52
CA MET A 1 9.69 -55.42 14.15
C MET A 1 10.55 -54.36 13.50
N ASN A 2 11.50 -54.76 12.64
CA ASN A 2 12.40 -53.84 11.95
C ASN A 2 11.91 -53.67 10.51
N MET A 3 11.21 -52.58 10.23
CA MET A 3 10.87 -52.20 8.85
C MET A 3 12.12 -51.61 8.18
N LYS A 4 12.40 -52.03 6.95
CA LYS A 4 13.53 -51.52 6.17
C LYS A 4 13.12 -50.21 5.50
N LEU A 5 13.89 -49.15 5.73
CA LEU A 5 13.66 -47.85 5.08
C LEU A 5 14.10 -47.95 3.61
N ILE A 6 13.19 -47.67 2.69
CA ILE A 6 13.47 -47.66 1.24
C ILE A 6 14.01 -46.28 0.85
N GLU A 7 13.28 -45.24 1.24
CA GLU A 7 13.54 -43.89 0.77
C GLU A 7 13.13 -42.88 1.83
N GLN A 8 13.87 -41.77 1.88
CA GLN A 8 13.57 -40.64 2.73
C GLN A 8 13.80 -39.37 1.94
N TYR A 9 12.76 -38.56 1.78
CA TYR A 9 12.85 -37.24 1.18
C TYR A 9 12.14 -36.21 2.05
N GLU A 10 12.47 -34.94 1.82
CA GLU A 10 11.95 -33.80 2.55
C GLU A 10 11.13 -32.95 1.58
N GLU A 11 9.90 -32.65 1.96
CA GLU A 11 8.97 -31.87 1.15
C GLU A 11 8.55 -30.63 1.93
N LEU A 12 8.61 -29.46 1.29
CA LEU A 12 8.05 -28.25 1.89
C LEU A 12 6.53 -28.29 1.76
N ILE A 13 5.86 -28.29 2.90
CA ILE A 13 4.40 -28.18 2.95
C ILE A 13 4.05 -26.84 3.58
N GLU A 14 3.01 -26.20 3.05
CA GLU A 14 2.46 -24.98 3.63
C GLU A 14 2.03 -25.26 5.08
N CYS A 15 2.52 -24.44 6.01
CA CYS A 15 2.21 -24.57 7.42
C CYS A 15 0.73 -24.31 7.63
N ASP A 16 0.11 -25.12 8.50
CA ASP A 16 -1.27 -24.89 8.91
C ASP A 16 -1.41 -23.43 9.42
N PRO A 17 -2.36 -22.63 8.89
CA PRO A 17 -2.55 -21.25 9.30
C PRO A 17 -2.72 -21.09 10.81
N PHE A 18 -3.14 -22.12 11.56
CA PHE A 18 -3.21 -22.09 13.03
C PHE A 18 -1.85 -22.14 13.74
N LYS A 19 -0.80 -22.64 13.07
CA LYS A 19 0.58 -22.71 13.61
C LYS A 19 1.39 -21.46 13.31
N ILE A 20 0.99 -20.66 12.32
CA ILE A 20 1.61 -19.36 12.05
C ILE A 20 1.36 -18.45 13.26
N SER A 21 2.44 -17.89 13.83
CA SER A 21 2.35 -17.04 15.01
C SER A 21 1.33 -15.92 14.81
N TYR A 22 0.35 -15.84 15.73
CA TYR A 22 -0.66 -14.78 15.78
C TYR A 22 -0.05 -13.37 15.74
N LEU A 23 1.20 -13.23 16.17
CA LEU A 23 1.94 -11.97 16.13
C LEU A 23 2.14 -11.47 14.70
N TRP A 24 2.55 -12.32 13.75
CA TRP A 24 2.76 -11.91 12.36
C TRP A 24 1.46 -11.44 11.69
N LYS A 25 0.36 -12.13 11.98
CA LYS A 25 -0.97 -11.75 11.52
C LYS A 25 -1.40 -10.41 12.13
N GLY A 26 -1.27 -10.26 13.45
CA GLY A 26 -1.64 -9.04 14.16
C GLY A 26 -0.85 -7.83 13.67
N VAL A 27 0.47 -7.95 13.54
CA VAL A 27 1.35 -6.88 13.04
C VAL A 27 0.99 -6.51 11.60
N SER A 28 0.71 -7.49 10.73
CA SER A 28 0.27 -7.23 9.36
C SER A 28 -1.07 -6.48 9.32
N ILE A 29 -2.07 -6.93 10.09
CA ILE A 29 -3.40 -6.30 10.16
C ILE A 29 -3.28 -4.84 10.65
N ILE A 30 -2.46 -4.59 11.68
CA ILE A 30 -2.22 -3.23 12.19
C ILE A 30 -1.58 -2.35 11.13
N ALA A 31 -0.55 -2.84 10.43
CA ALA A 31 0.13 -2.09 9.38
C ALA A 31 -0.84 -1.69 8.24
N TYR A 32 -1.65 -2.64 7.75
CA TYR A 32 -2.67 -2.34 6.74
C TYR A 32 -3.79 -1.44 7.25
N THR A 33 -4.16 -1.54 8.53
CA THR A 33 -5.16 -0.64 9.14
C THR A 33 -4.64 0.81 9.15
N ILE A 34 -3.38 1.01 9.53
CA ILE A 34 -2.74 2.33 9.47
C ILE A 34 -2.70 2.84 8.02
N SER A 35 -2.35 1.98 7.06
CA SER A 35 -2.37 2.33 5.62
C SER A 35 -3.76 2.73 5.12
N THR A 36 -4.80 1.99 5.54
CA THR A 36 -6.19 2.26 5.19
C THR A 36 -6.63 3.64 5.70
N ILE A 37 -6.42 3.88 7.01
CA ILE A 37 -6.81 5.14 7.66
C ILE A 37 -6.03 6.30 7.02
N SER A 38 -4.70 6.19 6.95
CA SER A 38 -3.86 7.25 6.40
C SER A 38 -4.14 7.53 4.92
N GLY A 39 -4.36 6.51 4.09
CA GLY A 39 -4.71 6.67 2.68
C GLY A 39 -6.06 7.36 2.48
N TYR A 40 -7.08 6.99 3.25
CA TYR A 40 -8.39 7.62 3.23
C TYR A 40 -8.33 9.10 3.64
N PHE A 41 -7.68 9.38 4.79
CA PHE A 41 -7.49 10.75 5.26
C PHE A 41 -6.68 11.59 4.27
N CYS A 42 -5.60 11.03 3.72
CA CYS A 42 -4.76 11.73 2.73
C CYS A 42 -5.57 12.08 1.47
N ALA A 43 -6.37 11.13 0.94
CA ALA A 43 -7.22 11.37 -0.22
C ALA A 43 -8.23 12.50 0.01
N ILE A 44 -8.94 12.47 1.15
CA ILE A 44 -9.95 13.49 1.50
C ILE A 44 -9.33 14.85 1.75
N LEU A 45 -8.27 14.92 2.55
CA LEU A 45 -7.60 16.18 2.85
C LEU A 45 -7.05 16.80 1.56
N PHE A 46 -6.46 15.98 0.69
CA PHE A 46 -5.99 16.43 -0.61
C PHE A 46 -7.14 16.89 -1.51
N HIS A 47 -8.28 16.19 -1.52
CA HIS A 47 -9.45 16.61 -2.28
C HIS A 47 -9.97 17.98 -1.82
N ILE A 48 -10.12 18.18 -0.50
CA ILE A 48 -10.52 19.47 0.09
C ILE A 48 -9.51 20.56 -0.29
N TYR A 49 -8.22 20.28 -0.15
CA TYR A 49 -7.17 21.23 -0.49
C TYR A 49 -7.21 21.60 -1.98
N TRP A 50 -7.37 20.62 -2.86
CA TRP A 50 -7.32 20.85 -4.29
C TRP A 50 -8.55 21.59 -4.81
N TYR A 51 -9.76 21.19 -4.39
CA TYR A 51 -11.00 21.81 -4.89
C TYR A 51 -11.42 23.05 -4.10
N ASN A 52 -11.40 23.00 -2.76
CA ASN A 52 -11.95 24.08 -1.93
C ASN A 52 -10.95 25.21 -1.69
N VAL A 53 -9.66 24.88 -1.56
CA VAL A 53 -8.61 25.88 -1.30
C VAL A 53 -7.98 26.39 -2.60
N CYS A 54 -7.72 25.49 -3.55
CA CYS A 54 -7.04 25.85 -4.81
C CYS A 54 -8.00 26.07 -5.98
N GLY A 55 -9.32 25.93 -5.80
CA GLY A 55 -10.31 26.12 -6.87
C GLY A 55 -10.13 25.15 -8.04
N GLY A 56 -9.63 23.94 -7.78
CA GLY A 56 -9.30 22.93 -8.79
C GLY A 56 -7.94 23.15 -9.48
N GLN A 57 -7.21 24.21 -9.16
CA GLN A 57 -5.87 24.42 -9.71
C GLN A 57 -4.82 23.60 -8.94
N CYS A 58 -3.84 23.08 -9.67
CA CYS A 58 -2.81 22.22 -9.09
C CYS A 58 -1.60 23.04 -8.65
N PHE A 59 -1.69 23.71 -7.49
CA PHE A 59 -0.62 24.63 -7.04
C PHE A 59 0.63 23.95 -6.48
N ILE A 60 0.48 22.79 -5.85
CA ILE A 60 1.59 22.03 -5.25
C ILE A 60 2.71 21.74 -6.26
N TRP A 61 2.35 21.42 -7.51
CA TRP A 61 3.29 21.10 -8.59
C TRP A 61 3.33 22.18 -9.68
N ALA A 62 2.84 23.38 -9.40
CA ALA A 62 2.84 24.45 -10.38
C ALA A 62 4.23 25.11 -10.47
N ASP A 63 4.59 25.53 -11.68
CA ASP A 63 5.73 26.41 -11.88
C ASP A 63 5.28 27.87 -11.72
N VAL A 64 5.98 28.62 -10.86
CA VAL A 64 5.75 30.04 -10.65
C VAL A 64 6.68 30.82 -11.55
N LYS A 65 6.12 31.65 -12.45
CA LYS A 65 6.90 32.57 -13.28
C LYS A 65 6.47 34.01 -12.98
N ILE A 66 7.45 34.90 -12.82
CA ILE A 66 7.19 36.34 -12.76
C ILE A 66 6.89 36.81 -14.19
N GLU A 67 5.86 37.63 -14.36
CA GLU A 67 5.58 38.24 -15.65
C GLU A 67 6.77 39.13 -16.10
N PRO A 68 7.35 38.92 -17.30
CA PRO A 68 8.57 39.59 -17.73
C PRO A 68 8.43 41.12 -17.85
N LYS A 69 7.20 41.63 -18.02
CA LYS A 69 6.90 43.07 -18.00
C LYS A 69 7.19 43.70 -16.63
N LEU A 70 6.95 42.97 -15.54
CA LEU A 70 7.27 43.41 -14.18
C LEU A 70 8.79 43.46 -13.98
N LEU A 71 9.53 42.47 -14.49
CA LEU A 71 10.98 42.39 -14.34
C LEU A 71 11.70 43.54 -15.06
N LYS A 72 11.23 43.92 -16.26
CA LYS A 72 11.76 45.08 -17.01
C LYS A 72 11.46 46.41 -16.32
N ASN A 73 10.29 46.52 -15.69
CA ASN A 73 9.88 47.73 -15.01
C ASN A 73 10.49 47.86 -13.61
N LEU A 74 10.81 46.75 -12.92
CA LEU A 74 11.36 46.76 -11.55
C LEU A 74 12.62 47.63 -11.40
N HIS A 75 13.44 47.70 -12.46
CA HIS A 75 14.68 48.48 -12.46
C HIS A 75 14.45 50.00 -12.55
N ASN A 76 13.31 50.42 -13.12
CA ASN A 76 12.92 51.83 -13.29
C ASN A 76 11.87 52.28 -12.26
N VAL A 77 11.29 51.35 -11.50
CA VAL A 77 10.02 51.55 -10.76
C VAL A 77 10.18 51.47 -9.24
N SER A 78 11.42 51.38 -8.74
CA SER A 78 11.71 51.50 -7.30
C SER A 78 11.18 52.81 -6.67
N LEU A 79 10.98 53.86 -7.48
CA LEU A 79 10.39 55.14 -7.04
C LEU A 79 8.86 55.22 -7.20
N ALA A 80 8.30 54.60 -8.24
CA ALA A 80 6.88 54.74 -8.61
C ALA A 80 5.95 53.67 -7.98
N LEU A 81 6.48 52.52 -7.53
CA LEU A 81 5.68 51.51 -6.83
C LEU A 81 5.52 51.75 -5.32
N ARG A 82 6.19 52.77 -4.77
CA ARG A 82 6.13 53.11 -3.33
C ARG A 82 4.71 53.46 -2.84
N PRO A 83 3.87 54.21 -3.58
CA PRO A 83 2.47 54.44 -3.18
C PRO A 83 1.50 53.36 -3.67
N ALA A 84 1.89 52.50 -4.62
CA ALA A 84 1.01 51.44 -5.17
C ALA A 84 0.98 50.16 -4.32
N PHE A 85 1.96 49.98 -3.41
CA PHE A 85 1.96 48.92 -2.40
C PHE A 85 1.21 49.32 -1.11
N ASN A 86 0.34 50.33 -1.16
CA ASN A 86 -0.58 50.61 -0.05
C ASN A 86 -1.64 49.51 0.03
N GLU A 87 -1.42 48.63 1.02
CA GLU A 87 -2.31 47.70 1.71
C GLU A 87 -3.13 46.65 0.93
N ASN A 88 -3.45 46.81 -0.36
CA ASN A 88 -4.42 45.90 -1.02
C ASN A 88 -4.04 45.44 -2.44
N VAL A 89 -2.86 45.79 -2.94
CA VAL A 89 -2.43 45.26 -4.24
C VAL A 89 -1.95 43.82 -4.07
N HIS A 90 -2.87 42.89 -4.34
CA HIS A 90 -2.65 41.46 -4.30
C HIS A 90 -1.46 41.07 -5.20
N LEU A 91 -0.33 40.71 -4.59
CA LEU A 91 0.83 40.13 -5.26
C LEU A 91 0.45 38.99 -6.24
N ALA A 92 -0.68 38.33 -5.97
CA ALA A 92 -1.32 37.33 -6.82
C ALA A 92 -1.67 37.80 -8.24
N HIS A 93 -1.79 39.11 -8.52
CA HIS A 93 -2.08 39.62 -9.86
C HIS A 93 -0.84 39.62 -10.78
N TYR A 94 0.36 39.70 -10.20
CA TYR A 94 1.62 39.76 -10.95
C TYR A 94 2.35 38.42 -11.04
N ILE A 95 1.83 37.42 -10.33
CA ILE A 95 2.34 36.06 -10.32
C ILE A 95 1.43 35.21 -11.20
N THR A 96 1.87 34.94 -12.43
CA THR A 96 1.22 33.97 -13.29
C THR A 96 1.65 32.57 -12.87
N VAL A 97 0.71 31.80 -12.31
CA VAL A 97 0.94 30.39 -11.99
C VAL A 97 0.61 29.56 -13.21
N GLN A 98 1.63 29.00 -13.84
CA GLN A 98 1.45 28.14 -15.01
C GLN A 98 1.14 26.72 -14.50
N SER A 99 -0.14 26.45 -14.23
CA SER A 99 -0.62 25.13 -13.83
C SER A 99 -0.74 24.20 -15.05
N GLN A 100 0.38 23.90 -15.70
CA GLN A 100 0.41 22.94 -16.82
C GLN A 100 0.30 21.48 -16.37
N ASN A 101 0.30 21.25 -15.06
CA ASN A 101 0.55 19.95 -14.43
C ASN A 101 -0.67 19.42 -13.65
N PHE A 102 -1.89 19.70 -14.11
CA PHE A 102 -3.14 19.20 -13.49
C PHE A 102 -3.18 17.67 -13.37
N GLN A 103 -2.50 16.95 -14.26
CA GLN A 103 -2.39 15.49 -14.23
C GLN A 103 -1.72 14.95 -12.97
N TYR A 104 -0.78 15.70 -12.38
CA TYR A 104 -0.08 15.24 -11.17
C TYR A 104 -0.99 15.26 -9.94
N CYS A 105 -1.83 16.28 -9.78
CA CYS A 105 -2.82 16.31 -8.71
C CYS A 105 -3.83 15.15 -8.84
N LYS A 106 -4.31 14.89 -10.06
CA LYS A 106 -5.16 13.71 -10.35
C LYS A 106 -4.48 12.41 -9.97
N TYR A 107 -3.23 12.24 -10.40
CA TYR A 107 -2.45 11.06 -10.15
C TYR A 107 -2.21 10.84 -8.66
N PHE A 108 -1.81 11.88 -7.91
CA PHE A 108 -1.62 11.81 -6.48
C PHE A 108 -2.91 11.37 -5.76
N HIS A 109 -4.04 12.02 -6.06
CA HIS A 109 -5.33 11.64 -5.48
C HIS A 109 -5.71 10.19 -5.81
N PHE A 110 -5.49 9.77 -7.06
CA PHE A 110 -5.74 8.40 -7.50
C PHE A 110 -4.86 7.38 -6.76
N VAL A 111 -3.57 7.68 -6.56
CA VAL A 111 -2.64 6.85 -5.78
C VAL A 111 -3.10 6.71 -4.33
N CYS A 112 -3.54 7.79 -3.68
CA CYS A 112 -4.08 7.71 -2.31
C CYS A 112 -5.32 6.80 -2.22
N LEU A 113 -6.21 6.88 -3.22
CA LEU A 113 -7.40 6.01 -3.30
C LEU A 113 -7.04 4.54 -3.54
N ILE A 114 -6.12 4.26 -4.48
CA ILE A 114 -5.62 2.90 -4.71
C ILE A 114 -5.00 2.36 -3.44
N SER A 115 -4.15 3.14 -2.76
CA SER A 115 -3.52 2.75 -1.50
C SER A 115 -4.58 2.33 -0.47
N TYR A 116 -5.62 3.14 -0.28
CA TYR A 116 -6.73 2.84 0.61
C TYR A 116 -7.46 1.53 0.24
N ILE A 117 -7.82 1.36 -1.04
CA ILE A 117 -8.54 0.17 -1.52
C ILE A 117 -7.68 -1.09 -1.37
N SER A 118 -6.41 -1.02 -1.77
CA SER A 118 -5.47 -2.13 -1.66
C SER A 118 -5.28 -2.54 -0.20
N ALA A 119 -5.13 -1.58 0.72
CA ALA A 119 -5.02 -1.87 2.14
C ALA A 119 -6.28 -2.54 2.71
N LEU A 120 -7.48 -2.09 2.31
CA LEU A 120 -8.73 -2.75 2.67
C LEU A 120 -8.82 -4.19 2.18
N ILE A 121 -8.47 -4.44 0.91
CA ILE A 121 -8.46 -5.79 0.34
C ILE A 121 -7.54 -6.68 1.16
N MET A 122 -6.33 -6.22 1.48
CA MET A 122 -5.38 -6.99 2.29
C MET A 122 -5.93 -7.28 3.69
N ILE A 123 -6.54 -6.31 4.38
CA ILE A 123 -7.18 -6.54 5.68
C ILE A 123 -8.26 -7.63 5.56
N THR A 124 -9.12 -7.56 4.54
CA THR A 124 -10.18 -8.56 4.35
C THR A 124 -9.64 -9.96 4.07
N MET A 125 -8.59 -10.09 3.26
CA MET A 125 -7.92 -11.37 3.01
C MET A 125 -7.32 -11.97 4.28
N PHE A 126 -6.66 -11.14 5.10
CA PHE A 126 -6.12 -11.58 6.39
C PHE A 126 -7.22 -11.93 7.41
N ALA A 127 -8.35 -11.23 7.39
CA ALA A 127 -9.48 -11.50 8.28
C ALA A 127 -10.24 -12.78 7.91
N ILE A 128 -10.51 -13.01 6.61
CA ILE A 128 -11.21 -14.22 6.13
C ILE A 128 -10.39 -15.48 6.44
N SER A 129 -9.06 -15.41 6.36
CA SER A 129 -8.15 -16.52 6.69
C SER A 129 -8.16 -16.95 8.17
N THR A 130 -8.95 -16.30 9.03
CA THR A 130 -9.08 -16.63 10.46
C THR A 130 -10.34 -17.40 10.82
N LYS A 131 -11.32 -17.52 9.90
CA LYS A 131 -12.66 -17.99 10.22
C LYS A 131 -13.02 -19.24 9.42
N ASP A 132 -12.57 -20.39 9.92
CA ASP A 132 -13.00 -21.76 9.62
C ASP A 132 -12.99 -22.28 8.17
N ASP A 133 -12.52 -23.52 8.10
CA ASP A 133 -12.27 -24.41 6.96
C ASP A 133 -13.53 -24.93 6.24
N LYS A 134 -14.56 -24.09 6.06
CA LYS A 134 -15.76 -24.47 5.29
C LYS A 134 -16.09 -23.44 4.23
N ASN A 135 -15.70 -23.79 3.00
CA ASN A 135 -15.93 -23.12 1.71
C ASN A 135 -14.80 -22.20 1.22
N ARG A 136 -13.70 -22.85 0.80
CA ARG A 136 -12.75 -22.27 -0.16
C ARG A 136 -13.38 -22.18 -1.55
N SER A 137 -13.70 -20.97 -2.00
CA SER A 137 -13.66 -20.61 -3.42
C SER A 137 -13.51 -19.09 -3.58
N LEU A 138 -12.32 -18.56 -3.29
CA LEU A 138 -11.93 -17.20 -3.70
C LEU A 138 -10.40 -17.14 -3.88
N GLN A 139 -9.85 -18.19 -4.49
CA GLN A 139 -8.53 -18.14 -5.12
C GLN A 139 -8.77 -17.71 -6.57
N ASN A 140 -8.57 -16.41 -6.82
CA ASN A 140 -8.14 -15.82 -8.08
C ASN A 140 -8.55 -14.35 -8.07
N TYR A 141 -7.83 -13.49 -7.34
CA TYR A 141 -7.81 -12.08 -7.71
C TYR A 141 -6.55 -11.39 -7.18
N PHE A 142 -5.84 -10.78 -8.14
CA PHE A 142 -4.78 -9.77 -8.04
C PHE A 142 -3.35 -10.23 -7.72
N SER A 143 -2.62 -10.49 -8.81
CA SER A 143 -1.25 -9.99 -8.96
C SER A 143 -1.35 -8.53 -9.46
N CYS A 144 -1.03 -7.57 -8.60
CA CYS A 144 -0.67 -6.21 -8.99
C CYS A 144 0.73 -5.93 -8.42
N THR A 145 1.73 -6.56 -9.03
CA THR A 145 3.14 -6.25 -8.76
C THR A 145 3.56 -4.99 -9.52
N ASP A 146 4.37 -4.19 -8.82
CA ASP A 146 5.20 -3.10 -9.31
C ASP A 146 4.52 -1.84 -9.84
N PHE A 147 4.01 -1.05 -8.90
CA PHE A 147 3.85 0.38 -9.12
C PHE A 147 5.04 1.13 -8.52
N GLN A 148 6.10 1.30 -9.31
CA GLN A 148 7.18 2.22 -8.95
C GLN A 148 6.64 3.65 -9.00
N LEU A 149 6.26 4.18 -7.84
CA LEU A 149 6.15 5.62 -7.65
C LEU A 149 7.56 6.21 -7.76
N HIS A 150 7.89 6.73 -8.94
CA HIS A 150 9.00 7.66 -9.08
C HIS A 150 8.58 8.96 -8.38
N TYR A 151 8.76 8.99 -7.06
CA TYR A 151 8.57 10.18 -6.24
C TYR A 151 9.75 11.11 -6.52
N ASP A 152 9.60 11.93 -7.55
CA ASP A 152 10.57 12.97 -7.91
C ASP A 152 10.44 14.13 -6.90
N GLY A 153 11.01 13.91 -5.70
CA GLY A 153 10.97 14.84 -4.57
C GLY A 153 11.50 16.23 -4.93
N ASP A 154 12.39 16.32 -5.92
CA ASP A 154 12.99 17.58 -6.37
C ASP A 154 11.99 18.54 -7.01
N ARG A 155 10.89 18.03 -7.59
CA ARG A 155 9.87 18.90 -8.24
C ARG A 155 8.82 19.43 -7.29
N TYR A 156 8.59 18.77 -6.16
CA TYR A 156 7.64 19.23 -5.15
C TYR A 156 8.15 20.48 -4.42
N PHE A 157 9.46 20.57 -4.22
CA PHE A 157 10.12 21.78 -3.74
C PHE A 157 10.14 22.90 -4.77
N LYS A 158 9.76 22.66 -6.04
CA LYS A 158 9.93 23.62 -7.11
C LYS A 158 8.97 24.81 -7.00
N PHE A 159 7.70 24.60 -6.63
CA PHE A 159 6.79 25.74 -6.37
C PHE A 159 7.31 26.59 -5.20
N ASN A 160 7.68 25.94 -4.09
CA ASN A 160 8.13 26.63 -2.88
C ASN A 160 9.49 27.34 -3.08
N ASN A 161 10.46 26.67 -3.74
CA ASN A 161 11.76 27.26 -4.09
C ASN A 161 11.63 28.36 -5.13
N ASN A 162 10.75 28.21 -6.13
CA ASN A 162 10.52 29.27 -7.11
C ASN A 162 9.90 30.49 -6.43
N LEU A 163 8.88 30.29 -5.58
CA LEU A 163 8.28 31.36 -4.79
C LEU A 163 9.33 32.01 -3.87
N TYR A 164 10.19 31.21 -3.22
CA TYR A 164 11.29 31.70 -2.41
C TYR A 164 12.25 32.58 -3.21
N GLN A 165 12.70 32.10 -4.37
CA GLN A 165 13.64 32.82 -5.22
C GLN A 165 13.03 34.14 -5.69
N ILE A 166 11.72 34.16 -5.97
CA ILE A 166 10.98 35.37 -6.33
C ILE A 166 10.94 36.33 -5.13
N ILE A 167 10.52 35.87 -3.95
CA ILE A 167 10.46 36.71 -2.74
C ILE A 167 11.84 37.23 -2.36
N HIS A 168 12.87 36.39 -2.41
CA HIS A 168 14.26 36.76 -2.11
C HIS A 168 14.81 37.78 -3.11
N ARG A 169 14.44 37.70 -4.40
CA ARG A 169 14.78 38.75 -5.38
C ARG A 169 14.08 40.06 -5.06
N LEU A 170 12.83 40.02 -4.59
CA LEU A 170 12.05 41.20 -4.22
C LEU A 170 12.49 41.83 -2.87
N THR A 171 12.96 41.03 -1.91
CA THR A 171 13.50 41.55 -0.64
C THR A 171 14.83 42.26 -0.83
N LYS A 172 15.68 41.77 -1.76
CA LYS A 172 16.95 42.46 -2.13
C LYS A 172 16.73 43.87 -2.69
N THR A 173 15.54 44.19 -3.20
CA THR A 173 15.21 45.52 -3.72
C THR A 173 14.78 46.55 -2.65
N ASN A 174 14.99 46.28 -1.35
CA ASN A 174 14.73 47.22 -0.24
C ASN A 174 13.27 47.75 -0.19
N ILE A 175 12.30 46.90 -0.49
CA ILE A 175 10.88 47.25 -0.36
C ILE A 175 10.44 46.97 1.10
N PRO A 176 10.11 48.01 1.90
CA PRO A 176 9.91 47.89 3.34
C PRO A 176 8.66 47.08 3.75
N TYR A 177 7.77 46.74 2.82
CA TYR A 177 6.52 46.00 3.09
C TYR A 177 6.66 44.48 2.96
N ILE A 178 7.85 43.94 2.68
CA ILE A 178 8.06 42.50 2.43
C ILE A 178 8.41 41.72 3.72
N TYR A 179 8.57 42.39 4.86
CA TYR A 179 8.98 41.72 6.11
C TYR A 179 7.98 40.67 6.62
N ASP A 180 6.70 40.79 6.26
CA ASP A 180 5.64 39.84 6.67
C ASP A 180 5.60 38.54 5.84
N TYR A 181 6.42 38.46 4.78
CA TYR A 181 6.54 37.30 3.89
C TYR A 181 7.71 36.37 4.25
N LYS A 182 8.26 36.48 5.47
CA LYS A 182 9.34 35.58 5.95
C LYS A 182 8.94 34.10 5.96
N GLN A 183 7.65 33.79 6.05
CA GLN A 183 7.13 32.42 6.00
C GLN A 183 6.40 32.17 4.68
N TYR A 184 6.87 31.17 3.93
CA TYR A 184 6.30 30.69 2.67
C TYR A 184 4.78 30.47 2.71
N CYS A 185 4.33 29.98 3.86
CA CYS A 185 2.92 29.76 4.16
C CYS A 185 2.08 31.05 4.02
N ASN A 186 2.56 32.20 4.51
CA ASN A 186 1.79 33.44 4.46
C ASN A 186 1.60 33.91 3.01
N VAL A 187 2.62 33.74 2.18
CA VAL A 187 2.56 34.08 0.74
C VAL A 187 1.55 33.18 0.04
N PHE A 188 1.64 31.87 0.28
CA PHE A 188 0.70 30.91 -0.29
C PHE A 188 -0.72 31.16 0.21
N LYS A 189 -0.89 31.49 1.49
CA LYS A 189 -2.19 31.82 2.10
C LYS A 189 -2.84 33.03 1.44
N GLN A 190 -2.08 34.09 1.17
CA GLN A 190 -2.59 35.24 0.43
C GLN A 190 -2.96 34.89 -1.01
N PHE A 191 -2.16 34.06 -1.69
CA PHE A 191 -2.46 33.61 -3.05
C PHE A 191 -3.70 32.72 -3.12
N ALA A 192 -3.79 31.75 -2.22
CA ALA A 192 -4.91 30.83 -2.10
C ALA A 192 -6.20 31.55 -1.67
N ARG A 193 -6.13 32.67 -0.94
CA ARG A 193 -7.30 33.45 -0.51
C ARG A 193 -8.22 33.86 -1.67
N LYS A 194 -7.69 34.00 -2.89
CA LYS A 194 -8.50 34.27 -4.10
C LYS A 194 -9.42 33.10 -4.48
N TYR A 195 -8.98 31.87 -4.21
CA TYR A 195 -9.66 30.63 -4.58
C TYR A 195 -10.29 29.90 -3.39
N ASN A 196 -9.91 30.30 -2.17
CA ASN A 196 -10.30 29.64 -0.95
C ASN A 196 -11.73 30.03 -0.56
N ASN A 197 -12.68 29.17 -0.95
CA ASN A 197 -14.10 29.37 -0.61
C ASN A 197 -14.41 28.94 0.83
N SER A 198 -13.55 28.10 1.41
CA SER A 198 -13.66 27.64 2.79
C SER A 198 -12.69 28.43 3.66
N ASN A 199 -13.08 29.00 4.80
CA ASN A 199 -12.17 29.73 5.71
C ASN A 199 -11.10 28.83 6.39
N VAL A 200 -10.68 27.73 5.75
CA VAL A 200 -9.68 26.77 6.19
C VAL A 200 -8.29 27.34 5.94
N ASP A 201 -7.38 27.15 6.90
CA ASP A 201 -5.98 27.54 6.74
C ASP A 201 -5.27 26.60 5.75
N PRO A 202 -4.84 27.11 4.58
CA PRO A 202 -4.22 26.30 3.54
C PRO A 202 -2.94 25.60 4.01
N CYS A 203 -2.20 26.21 4.94
CA CYS A 203 -0.92 25.70 5.39
C CYS A 203 -1.08 24.56 6.38
N GLN A 204 -2.03 24.69 7.31
CA GLN A 204 -2.35 23.62 8.24
C GLN A 204 -2.84 22.39 7.48
N LEU A 205 -3.72 22.59 6.49
CA LEU A 205 -4.23 21.52 5.66
C LEU A 205 -3.10 20.82 4.87
N TYR A 206 -2.19 21.60 4.29
CA TYR A 206 -1.02 21.07 3.59
C TYR A 206 -0.10 20.25 4.51
N LEU A 207 0.17 20.73 5.74
CA LEU A 207 0.96 19.99 6.72
C LEU A 207 0.29 18.66 7.10
N MET A 208 -1.04 18.64 7.24
CA MET A 208 -1.79 17.41 7.49
C MET A 208 -1.71 16.44 6.31
N ILE A 209 -1.79 16.93 5.07
CA ILE A 209 -1.59 16.11 3.86
C ILE A 209 -0.20 15.50 3.85
N GLN A 210 0.83 16.30 4.14
CA GLN A 210 2.21 15.82 4.18
C GLN A 210 2.38 14.75 5.27
N PHE A 211 1.89 15.00 6.49
CA PHE A 211 1.96 14.03 7.58
C PHE A 211 1.24 12.72 7.23
N THR A 212 0.02 12.79 6.70
CA THR A 212 -0.76 11.59 6.32
C THR A 212 -0.14 10.83 5.15
N ALA A 213 0.44 11.54 4.16
CA ALA A 213 1.16 10.92 3.06
C ALA A 213 2.42 10.17 3.53
N TRP A 214 3.16 10.75 4.48
CA TRP A 214 4.32 10.09 5.11
C TRP A 214 3.91 8.88 5.95
N LEU A 215 2.83 8.99 6.72
CA LEU A 215 2.32 7.86 7.49
C LEU A 215 1.88 6.71 6.56
N MET A 216 1.22 7.05 5.45
CA MET A 216 0.83 6.11 4.41
C MET A 216 2.06 5.43 3.79
N SER A 217 3.09 6.17 3.39
CA SER A 217 4.30 5.58 2.79
C SER A 217 5.06 4.68 3.76
N LEU A 218 5.23 5.11 5.02
CA LEU A 218 5.87 4.32 6.07
C LEU A 218 5.10 3.03 6.37
N SER A 219 3.77 3.08 6.35
CA SER A 219 2.94 1.88 6.56
C SER A 219 3.12 0.86 5.44
N TRP A 220 3.21 1.29 4.18
CA TRP A 220 3.50 0.39 3.06
C TRP A 220 4.90 -0.20 3.12
N ILE A 221 5.90 0.60 3.49
CA ILE A 221 7.27 0.12 3.69
C ILE A 221 7.29 -0.93 4.82
N ALA A 222 6.60 -0.67 5.93
CA ALA A 222 6.48 -1.63 7.03
C ALA A 222 5.81 -2.93 6.56
N SER A 223 4.69 -2.84 5.83
CA SER A 223 4.00 -4.01 5.26
C SER A 223 4.91 -4.82 4.32
N PHE A 224 5.68 -4.14 3.46
CA PHE A 224 6.64 -4.78 2.58
C PHE A 224 7.74 -5.52 3.37
N LEU A 225 8.32 -4.86 4.39
CA LEU A 225 9.34 -5.47 5.24
C LEU A 225 8.81 -6.69 6.00
N ILE A 226 7.56 -6.64 6.47
CA ILE A 226 6.91 -7.78 7.13
C ILE A 226 6.79 -8.96 6.17
N ILE A 227 6.33 -8.74 4.93
CA ILE A 227 6.22 -9.80 3.92
C ILE A 227 7.60 -10.36 3.59
N LEU A 228 8.59 -9.48 3.37
CA LEU A 228 9.95 -9.89 3.06
C LEU A 228 10.56 -10.75 4.16
N LEU A 229 10.39 -10.36 5.42
CA LEU A 229 10.83 -11.14 6.57
C LEU A 229 10.13 -12.51 6.66
N ARG A 230 8.83 -12.58 6.36
CA ARG A 230 8.11 -13.87 6.31
C ARG A 230 8.67 -14.81 5.26
N ILE A 231 9.01 -14.29 4.08
CA ILE A 231 9.62 -15.05 3.00
C ILE A 231 11.02 -15.55 3.41
N ILE A 232 11.88 -14.67 3.92
CA ILE A 232 13.26 -15.02 4.31
C ILE A 232 13.27 -16.08 5.43
N MET A 233 12.37 -15.94 6.40
CA MET A 233 12.29 -16.84 7.55
C MET A 233 11.50 -18.12 7.26
N CYS A 234 10.98 -18.29 6.03
CA CYS A 234 10.12 -19.41 5.63
C CYS A 234 9.01 -19.70 6.66
N VAL A 235 8.45 -18.67 7.31
CA VAL A 235 7.50 -18.81 8.44
C VAL A 235 6.26 -19.59 8.02
N ASP A 236 5.92 -19.49 6.74
CA ASP A 236 4.73 -20.09 6.15
C ASP A 236 4.96 -21.53 5.69
N PHE A 237 6.17 -22.08 5.83
CA PHE A 237 6.50 -23.44 5.40
C PHE A 237 6.96 -24.30 6.57
N VAL A 238 6.54 -25.56 6.57
CA VAL A 238 7.09 -26.60 7.44
C VAL A 238 7.75 -27.65 6.57
N LEU A 239 8.96 -28.05 6.96
CA LEU A 239 9.65 -29.16 6.35
C LEU A 239 9.00 -30.46 6.81
N LEU A 240 8.25 -31.13 5.93
CA LEU A 240 7.75 -32.47 6.20
C LEU A 240 8.80 -33.50 5.80
N LYS A 241 9.15 -34.37 6.74
CA LYS A 241 10.06 -35.49 6.49
C LYS A 241 9.25 -36.75 6.21
N VAL A 242 9.22 -37.18 4.95
CA VAL A 242 8.52 -38.39 4.53
C VAL A 242 9.51 -39.56 4.56
N LYS A 243 9.12 -40.66 5.21
CA LYS A 243 9.90 -41.89 5.29
C LYS A 243 9.08 -43.02 4.68
N ILE A 244 9.58 -43.61 3.60
CA ILE A 244 8.97 -44.75 2.92
C ILE A 244 9.64 -46.02 3.42
N TYR A 245 8.84 -46.94 3.92
CA TYR A 245 9.30 -48.23 4.44
C TYR A 245 8.87 -49.37 3.52
N GLU A 246 9.70 -50.40 3.44
CA GLU A 246 9.41 -51.65 2.74
C GLU A 246 8.33 -52.42 3.50
N MET A 247 7.28 -52.83 2.77
CA MET A 247 6.16 -53.57 3.35
C MET A 247 6.55 -55.05 3.46
N PRO A 248 6.39 -55.69 4.63
CA PRO A 248 6.74 -57.10 4.77
C PRO A 248 5.88 -57.99 3.86
N GLU A 249 6.49 -59.08 3.39
CA GLU A 249 5.83 -60.09 2.54
C GLU A 249 4.78 -60.89 3.30
N ASP A 250 4.96 -61.08 4.62
CA ASP A 250 4.01 -61.79 5.47
C ASP A 250 2.71 -60.98 5.63
N ASN A 251 1.60 -61.56 5.15
CA ASN A 251 0.26 -60.97 5.24
C ASN A 251 -0.18 -60.70 6.68
N LEU A 252 0.23 -61.53 7.64
CA LEU A 252 -0.15 -61.36 9.04
C LEU A 252 0.57 -60.14 9.64
N GLU A 253 1.87 -60.02 9.39
CA GLU A 253 2.68 -58.89 9.84
C GLU A 253 2.23 -57.57 9.17
N ARG A 254 1.89 -57.63 7.88
CA ARG A 254 1.35 -56.50 7.11
C ARG A 254 0.03 -55.97 7.69
N ASN A 255 -0.92 -56.85 7.98
CA ASN A 255 -2.22 -56.46 8.54
C ASN A 255 -2.10 -55.88 9.96
N LEU A 256 -1.12 -56.37 10.74
CA LEU A 256 -0.79 -55.80 12.05
C LEU A 256 -0.22 -54.37 11.95
N ILE A 257 0.58 -54.06 10.93
CA ILE A 257 1.05 -52.69 10.69
C ILE A 257 -0.10 -51.78 10.25
N LEU A 258 -0.88 -52.22 9.26
CA LEU A 258 -1.97 -51.44 8.70
C LEU A 258 -3.04 -51.11 9.74
N SER A 259 -3.40 -52.06 10.61
CA SER A 259 -4.33 -51.82 11.71
C SER A 259 -3.79 -50.84 12.75
N LYS A 260 -2.47 -50.77 12.92
CA LYS A 260 -1.83 -49.81 13.84
C LYS A 260 -1.69 -48.40 13.24
N ILE A 261 -1.45 -48.29 11.93
CA ILE A 261 -1.33 -46.99 11.22
C ILE A 261 -2.72 -46.40 10.92
N TYR A 262 -3.68 -47.25 10.55
CA TYR A 262 -5.04 -46.86 10.19
C TYR A 262 -6.07 -47.58 11.07
N PRO A 263 -6.18 -47.22 12.36
CA PRO A 263 -7.08 -47.89 13.30
C PRO A 263 -8.56 -47.86 12.88
N ASN A 264 -8.94 -46.92 12.00
CA ASN A 264 -10.31 -46.73 11.54
C ASN A 264 -10.58 -47.25 10.11
N ALA A 265 -9.57 -47.78 9.40
CA ALA A 265 -9.75 -48.24 8.01
C ALA A 265 -10.35 -49.66 7.89
N ILE A 266 -10.47 -50.39 9.01
CA ILE A 266 -10.90 -51.80 9.02
C ILE A 266 -12.40 -51.97 8.69
N ASN A 267 -13.19 -50.88 8.65
CA ASN A 267 -14.61 -50.96 8.28
C ASN A 267 -14.88 -51.04 6.77
N TYR A 268 -13.85 -51.13 5.93
CA TYR A 268 -13.99 -51.38 4.48
C TYR A 268 -13.33 -52.70 4.09
N GLU A 269 -13.71 -53.80 4.74
CA GLU A 269 -13.51 -55.12 4.12
C GLU A 269 -14.52 -55.26 2.97
N THR A 270 -14.06 -55.04 1.75
CA THR A 270 -14.70 -55.65 0.57
C THR A 270 -14.65 -57.16 0.72
N PRO A 271 -15.77 -57.88 0.55
CA PRO A 271 -15.76 -59.33 0.65
C PRO A 271 -14.91 -59.92 -0.48
N VAL A 272 -13.88 -60.66 -0.10
CA VAL A 272 -13.14 -61.54 -1.01
C VAL A 272 -14.12 -62.64 -1.44
N GLU A 273 -14.60 -62.57 -2.68
CA GLU A 273 -15.34 -63.67 -3.30
C GLU A 273 -14.45 -64.90 -3.35
N ASN A 274 -14.73 -65.85 -2.46
CA ASN A 274 -14.19 -67.21 -2.49
C ASN A 274 -14.71 -67.93 -3.74
N HIS A 275 -14.01 -67.77 -4.86
CA HIS A 275 -14.14 -68.69 -6.00
C HIS A 275 -13.42 -70.01 -5.67
N ASN A 276 -14.08 -70.86 -4.89
CA ASN A 276 -13.78 -72.29 -4.82
C ASN A 276 -15.00 -73.04 -4.30
N ASN A 277 -15.85 -73.51 -5.24
CA ASN A 277 -16.50 -74.83 -5.22
C ASN A 277 -17.71 -74.87 -6.19
N LYS A 278 -17.54 -75.50 -7.37
CA LYS A 278 -18.50 -76.44 -7.99
C LYS A 278 -18.06 -76.84 -9.39
N VAL A 279 -17.18 -77.85 -9.50
CA VAL A 279 -17.26 -78.85 -10.57
C VAL A 279 -16.65 -80.15 -10.04
N GLN A 280 -17.46 -81.06 -9.50
CA GLN A 280 -17.43 -82.48 -9.89
C GLN A 280 -18.43 -83.32 -9.08
N LYS A 281 -19.44 -83.82 -9.79
CA LYS A 281 -19.93 -85.21 -9.85
C LYS A 281 -21.44 -85.18 -10.08
N ASP A 282 -21.83 -85.58 -11.28
CA ASP A 282 -22.89 -86.56 -11.47
C ASP A 282 -22.59 -87.30 -12.79
N ASN A 283 -22.38 -88.62 -12.66
CA ASN A 283 -22.51 -89.61 -13.72
C ASN A 283 -23.91 -90.23 -13.58
N VAL A 284 -24.32 -91.00 -14.61
CA VAL A 284 -25.55 -91.80 -14.77
C VAL A 284 -26.68 -90.98 -15.44
N LEU A 285 -27.16 -91.27 -16.66
CA LEU A 285 -27.23 -92.51 -17.46
C LEU A 285 -27.04 -92.18 -18.95
#